data_AF-A0A6J7ZK74-F1
#
_entry.id   AF-A0A6J7ZK74-F1
#
_cell.length_a   1.000
_cell.length_b   1.000
_cell.length_c   1.000
_cell.angle_alpha   90.00
_cell.angle_beta   90.00
_cell.angle_gamma   90.00
#
_symmetry.space_group_name_H-M   'P 1'
#
loop_
_entity.id
_entity.type
_entity.pdbx_description
1 polymer ?
#
loop_
_entity_poly.entity_id
_entity_poly.type
_entity_poly.pdbx_seq_one_letter_code
_entity_poly.pdbx_strand_id
1 'polypeptide(L)' 'MKAGDRVSVKTSVVVYVHPKHRNQEFDAQGLEGNVLSVITDWQGRPISPNLPIVVDFGNKFKAHFREDELELIE' A
#
# COMPACT_ATOMS: atom_id res chain seq x y z
N MET A 1 -3.44 -2.36 -11.12
CA MET A 1 -2.20 -2.97 -10.53
C MET A 1 -2.41 -4.44 -10.20
N LYS A 2 -1.36 -5.27 -10.10
CA LYS A 2 -1.42 -6.70 -9.69
C LYS A 2 -0.30 -7.05 -8.71
N ALA A 3 -0.42 -8.20 -8.04
CA ALA A 3 0.63 -8.71 -7.15
C ALA A 3 1.96 -8.90 -7.90
N GLY A 4 3.05 -8.43 -7.29
CA GLY A 4 4.40 -8.45 -7.87
C GLY A 4 4.78 -7.19 -8.64
N ASP A 5 3.83 -6.29 -8.94
CA ASP A 5 4.16 -5.00 -9.54
C ASP A 5 4.96 -4.14 -8.55
N ARG A 6 5.98 -3.43 -9.03
CA ARG A 6 6.71 -2.43 -8.26
C ARG A 6 6.00 -1.09 -8.40
N VAL A 7 5.82 -0.39 -7.28
CA VAL A 7 5.07 0.87 -7.23
C VAL A 7 5.78 1.93 -6.38
N SER A 8 5.55 3.20 -6.71
CA SER A 8 5.91 4.35 -5.90
C SER A 8 4.64 5.06 -5.40
N VAL A 9 4.68 5.58 -4.17
CA VAL A 9 3.60 6.40 -3.60
C VAL A 9 3.74 7.84 -4.11
N LYS A 10 2.83 8.29 -4.96
CA LYS A 10 2.94 9.62 -5.60
C LYS A 10 2.22 10.74 -4.86
N THR A 11 1.26 10.41 -4.00
CA THR A 11 0.51 11.39 -3.18
C THR A 11 0.94 11.33 -1.72
N SER A 12 0.70 12.40 -0.95
CA SER A 12 0.90 12.39 0.51
C SER A 12 -0.06 11.40 1.18
N VAL A 13 0.49 10.42 1.91
CA VAL A 13 -0.26 9.38 2.63
C VAL A 13 0.36 9.23 4.01
N VAL A 14 -0.25 9.90 4.99
CA VAL A 14 0.23 9.88 6.38
C VAL A 14 -0.29 8.63 7.10
N VAL A 15 0.63 7.83 7.64
CA VAL A 15 0.34 6.64 8.44
C VAL A 15 0.98 6.73 9.82
N TYR A 16 0.43 5.97 10.77
CA TYR A 16 0.92 5.92 12.16
C TYR A 16 1.46 4.53 12.56
N VAL A 17 1.45 3.58 11.61
CA VAL A 17 1.79 2.16 11.84
C VAL A 17 3.22 1.82 11.42
N HIS A 18 4.00 2.80 10.94
CA HIS A 18 5.36 2.55 10.49
C HIS A 18 6.23 2.00 11.64
N PRO A 19 6.92 0.85 11.50
CA PRO A 19 7.60 0.17 12.60
C PRO A 19 8.66 1.01 13.33
N LYS A 20 9.33 1.95 12.64
CA LYS A 20 10.31 2.88 13.22
C LYS A 20 9.70 4.19 13.74
N HIS A 21 8.45 4.49 13.39
CA HIS A 21 7.72 5.73 13.74
C HIS A 21 6.34 5.38 14.31
N ARG A 22 6.28 4.43 15.25
CA ARG A 22 5.01 3.96 15.80
C ARG A 22 4.29 5.09 16.52
N ASN A 23 2.98 5.22 16.25
CA ASN A 23 2.10 6.26 16.81
C ASN A 23 2.58 7.69 16.51
N GLN A 24 3.42 7.86 15.49
CA GLN A 24 3.91 9.14 15.01
C GLN A 24 3.54 9.29 13.53
N GLU A 25 3.35 10.53 13.11
CA GLU A 25 3.07 10.84 11.71
C GLU A 25 4.25 10.43 10.84
N PHE A 26 3.96 9.64 9.81
CA PHE A 26 4.93 9.24 8.82
C PHE A 26 4.28 9.33 7.44
N ASP A 27 4.74 10.27 6.61
CA ASP A 27 4.29 10.39 5.23
C ASP A 27 4.99 9.36 4.36
N ALA A 28 4.21 8.52 3.67
CA ALA A 28 4.71 7.48 2.80
C ALA A 28 5.01 7.97 1.37
N GLN A 29 4.77 9.24 1.04
CA GLN A 29 5.07 9.79 -0.29
C GLN A 29 6.54 9.56 -0.69
N GLY A 30 6.74 9.13 -1.92
CA GLY A 30 8.05 8.82 -2.49
C GLY A 30 8.64 7.48 -2.05
N LEU A 31 7.94 6.71 -1.21
CA LEU A 31 8.36 5.34 -0.90
C LEU A 31 8.03 4.40 -2.05
N GLU A 32 8.97 3.51 -2.32
CA GLU A 32 8.82 2.44 -3.28
C GLU A 32 8.62 1.10 -2.57
N GLY A 33 7.73 0.27 -3.13
CA GLY A 33 7.46 -1.05 -2.62
C GLY A 33 6.93 -1.98 -3.70
N ASN A 34 6.58 -3.19 -3.30
CA ASN A 34 5.98 -4.18 -4.18
C ASN A 34 4.53 -4.42 -3.79
N VAL A 35 3.63 -4.48 -4.77
CA VAL A 35 2.23 -4.83 -4.55
C VAL A 35 2.18 -6.28 -4.06
N LEU A 36 1.73 -6.47 -2.83
CA LEU A 36 1.57 -7.77 -2.20
C LEU A 36 0.25 -8.42 -2.65
N SER A 37 -0.83 -7.66 -2.66
CA SER A 37 -2.15 -8.14 -3.06
C SER A 37 -3.08 -6.99 -3.44
N VAL A 38 -4.12 -7.31 -4.21
CA VAL A 38 -5.24 -6.42 -4.51
C VAL A 38 -6.51 -7.11 -4.00
N ILE A 39 -7.10 -6.54 -2.96
CA ILE A 39 -8.20 -7.13 -2.21
C ILE A 39 -9.52 -6.81 -2.92
N THR A 40 -10.15 -7.82 -3.51
CA THR A 40 -11.46 -7.72 -4.18
C THR A 40 -12.44 -8.83 -3.79
N ASP A 41 -11.92 -9.94 -3.28
CA ASP A 41 -12.69 -11.12 -2.90
C ASP A 41 -12.16 -11.72 -1.59
N TRP A 42 -13.07 -12.28 -0.79
CA TRP A 42 -12.76 -13.12 0.35
C TRP A 42 -13.51 -14.45 0.26
N GLN A 43 -12.79 -15.52 -0.09
CA GLN A 43 -13.33 -16.90 -0.17
C GLN A 43 -14.56 -17.03 -1.08
N GLY A 44 -14.53 -16.38 -2.25
CA GLY A 44 -15.61 -16.36 -3.23
C GLY A 44 -16.73 -15.37 -2.89
N ARG A 45 -16.53 -14.52 -1.88
CA ARG A 45 -17.43 -13.42 -1.55
C ARG A 45 -16.79 -12.09 -1.97
N PRO A 46 -17.39 -11.35 -2.92
CA PRO A 46 -16.95 -10.01 -3.27
C PRO A 46 -16.97 -9.09 -2.05
N ILE A 47 -15.89 -8.33 -1.87
CA ILE A 47 -15.76 -7.34 -0.80
C ILE A 47 -15.37 -5.98 -1.39
N SER A 48 -15.62 -4.91 -0.64
CA SER A 48 -15.49 -3.52 -1.10
C SER A 48 -14.53 -2.68 -0.24
N PRO A 49 -13.26 -3.10 -0.06
CA PRO A 49 -12.27 -2.26 0.60
C PRO A 49 -12.06 -0.97 -0.19
N ASN A 50 -12.06 0.17 0.51
CA ASN A 50 -11.81 1.48 -0.08
C ASN A 50 -10.32 1.73 -0.36
N LEU A 51 -9.42 0.95 0.24
CA LEU A 51 -7.98 0.92 0.02
C LEU A 51 -7.55 -0.52 -0.36
N PRO A 52 -7.87 -0.98 -1.59
CA PRO A 52 -7.75 -2.40 -1.95
C PRO A 52 -6.31 -2.87 -2.15
N ILE A 53 -5.36 -1.97 -2.44
CA ILE A 53 -4.00 -2.35 -2.84
C ILE A 53 -3.09 -2.41 -1.62
N VAL A 54 -2.54 -3.59 -1.31
CA VAL A 54 -1.59 -3.77 -0.22
C VAL A 54 -0.18 -3.71 -0.79
N VAL A 55 0.64 -2.81 -0.29
CA VAL A 55 2.05 -2.67 -0.69
C VAL A 55 2.96 -3.09 0.48
N ASP A 56 4.00 -3.88 0.16
CA ASP A 56 5.07 -4.24 1.08
C ASP A 56 6.32 -3.39 0.79
N PHE A 57 6.73 -2.60 1.79
CA PHE A 57 7.90 -1.72 1.74
C PHE A 57 9.12 -2.34 2.46
N GLY A 58 9.02 -3.61 2.89
CA GLY A 58 10.04 -4.26 3.69
C GLY A 58 10.01 -3.85 5.17
N ASN A 59 10.93 -4.39 5.96
CA ASN A 59 11.02 -4.14 7.42
C ASN A 59 9.69 -4.34 8.19
N LYS A 60 8.83 -5.24 7.71
CA LYS A 60 7.47 -5.49 8.26
C LYS A 60 6.52 -4.29 8.12
N PHE A 61 6.82 -3.32 7.27
CA PHE A 61 5.93 -2.21 6.96
C PHE A 61 5.08 -2.55 5.73
N LYS A 62 3.78 -2.69 5.96
CA LYS A 62 2.76 -2.89 4.93
C LYS A 62 1.67 -1.85 5.12
N ALA A 63 1.20 -1.26 4.04
CA ALA A 63 0.12 -0.28 4.06
C ALA A 63 -0.85 -0.51 2.90
N HIS A 64 -2.05 0.02 3.06
CA HIS A 64 -3.14 -0.08 2.09
C HIS A 64 -3.28 1.25 1.35
N PHE A 65 -3.53 1.18 0.05
CA PHE A 65 -3.63 2.33 -0.84
C PHE A 65 -4.79 2.19 -1.82
N ARG A 66 -5.17 3.31 -2.40
CA ARG A 66 -5.95 3.39 -3.63
C ARG A 66 -5.04 3.33 -4.85
N GLU A 67 -5.66 3.08 -6.02
CA GLU A 67 -4.93 3.05 -7.29
C GLU A 67 -4.43 4.44 -7.72
N ASP A 68 -5.15 5.51 -7.35
CA ASP A 68 -4.79 6.89 -7.66
C ASP A 68 -3.68 7.46 -6.75
N GLU A 69 -3.36 6.81 -5.64
CA GLU A 69 -2.28 7.19 -4.72
C GLU A 69 -0.91 6.62 -5.17
N LEU A 70 -0.92 5.67 -6.11
CA LEU A 70 0.26 4.93 -6.55
C LEU A 70 0.58 5.17 -8.03
N GLU A 71 1.83 4.92 -8.40
CA GLU A 71 2.29 4.80 -9.79
C GLU A 71 3.15 3.54 -9.97
N LEU A 72 3.05 2.92 -11.14
CA LEU A 72 3.89 1.78 -11.50
C LEU A 72 5.30 2.27 -11.83
N ILE A 73 6.30 1.54 -11.33
CA ILE A 73 7.71 1.76 -11.65
C ILE A 73 8.30 0.47 -12.24
N GLU A 74 9.25 0.62 -13.17
CA GLU A 74 9.86 -0.46 -13.96
C GLU A 74 10.81 -1.36 -13.14
#